data_AF-A0A351XCD1-F1
#
_entry.id   AF-A0A351XCD1-F1
#
_cell.length_a   1.000
_cell.length_b   1.000
_cell.length_c   1.000
_cell.angle_alpha   90.00
_cell.angle_beta   90.00
_cell.angle_gamma   90.00
#
_symmetry.space_group_name_H-M   'P 1'
#
loop_
_entity.id
_entity.type
_entity.pdbx_description
1 polymer ?
#
loop_
_entity_poly.entity_id
_entity_poly.type
_entity_poly.pdbx_seq_one_letter_code
_entity_poly.pdbx_strand_id
1 'polypeptide(L)' 'MTDENALQYPGRWAAEFPDRPAIVMTGSGETMTYGELDAEANRISRLFRSLGIQAGDHVAFCMENRIEFLAV' A
#
# COMPACT_ATOMS: atom_id res chain seq x y z
N MET A 1 5.35 18.67 17.28
CA MET A 1 6.25 17.57 16.91
C MET A 1 5.66 16.97 15.65
N THR A 2 6.01 17.52 14.49
CA THR A 2 5.61 16.95 13.20
C THR A 2 6.20 15.56 13.15
N ASP A 3 5.33 14.56 13.09
CA ASP A 3 5.72 13.15 13.01
C ASP A 3 6.55 12.99 11.74
N GLU A 4 7.86 12.86 11.86
CA GLU A 4 8.79 12.63 10.74
C GLU A 4 8.35 11.44 9.87
N ASN A 5 7.59 10.51 10.46
CA ASN A 5 7.06 9.33 9.83
C ASN A 5 5.90 9.62 8.84
N ALA A 6 5.19 10.74 9.00
CA ALA A 6 4.15 11.17 8.05
C ALA A 6 4.73 11.55 6.68
N LEU A 7 6.06 11.76 6.59
CA LEU A 7 6.77 12.07 5.35
C LEU A 7 7.13 10.80 4.53
N GLN A 8 7.01 9.60 5.11
CA GLN A 8 7.40 8.33 4.48
C GLN A 8 6.24 7.37 4.17
N TYR A 9 4.99 7.80 4.37
CA TYR A 9 3.81 6.98 4.07
C TYR A 9 3.19 7.34 2.70
N PRO A 10 2.95 6.37 1.80
CA PRO A 10 2.31 6.62 0.50
C PRO A 10 0.96 7.32 0.58
N GLY A 11 0.21 7.17 1.67
CA GLY A 11 -1.11 7.78 1.79
C GLY A 11 -1.10 9.31 1.85
N ARG A 12 0.05 9.95 2.12
CA ARG A 12 0.18 11.40 1.89
C ARG A 12 -0.06 11.74 0.41
N TRP A 13 0.56 10.98 -0.49
CA TRP A 13 0.41 11.16 -1.93
C TRP A 13 -0.96 10.72 -2.42
N ALA A 14 -1.59 9.73 -1.78
CA ALA A 14 -2.98 9.38 -2.07
C ALA A 14 -3.95 10.52 -1.73
N ALA A 15 -3.69 11.28 -0.66
CA ALA A 15 -4.48 12.45 -0.29
C ALA A 15 -4.21 13.67 -1.20
N GLU A 16 -2.95 13.94 -1.52
CA GLU A 16 -2.58 15.11 -2.33
C GLU A 16 -2.75 14.90 -3.85
N PHE A 17 -2.49 13.68 -4.34
CA PHE A 17 -2.44 13.34 -5.77
C PHE A 17 -2.96 11.91 -6.05
N PRO A 18 -4.25 11.62 -5.80
CA PRO A 18 -4.79 10.26 -5.88
C PRO A 18 -4.62 9.63 -7.26
N ASP A 19 -4.75 10.40 -8.33
CA ASP A 19 -4.74 9.89 -9.71
C ASP A 19 -3.33 9.73 -10.30
N ARG A 20 -2.27 10.11 -9.57
CA ARG A 20 -0.90 9.95 -10.06
C ARG A 20 -0.49 8.47 -10.00
N PRO A 21 0.25 7.97 -11.00
CA PRO A 21 0.85 6.62 -10.94
C PRO A 21 1.74 6.46 -9.71
N ALA A 22 1.48 5.42 -8.92
CA ALA A 22 2.32 4.99 -7.80
C ALA A 22 3.19 3.80 -8.20
N ILE A 23 2.61 2.86 -8.94
CA ILE A 23 3.28 1.65 -9.41
C ILE A 23 3.05 1.54 -10.92
N VAL A 24 4.11 1.27 -11.66
CA VAL A 24 4.06 0.98 -13.10
C VAL A 24 4.80 -0.33 -13.34
N MET A 25 4.08 -1.36 -13.78
CA MET A 25 4.64 -2.65 -14.15
C MET A 25 5.27 -2.54 -15.53
N THR A 26 6.61 -2.47 -15.60
CA THR A 26 7.33 -2.24 -16.86
C THR A 26 7.08 -3.31 -17.92
N GLY A 27 6.83 -4.56 -17.51
CA GLY A 27 6.56 -5.67 -18.43
C GLY A 27 5.17 -5.64 -19.07
N SER A 28 4.13 -5.35 -18.28
CA SER A 28 2.73 -5.38 -18.74
C SER A 28 2.18 -4.00 -19.12
N GLY A 29 2.81 -2.92 -18.66
CA GLY A 29 2.28 -1.55 -18.71
C GLY A 29 1.16 -1.28 -17.70
N GLU A 30 0.79 -2.27 -16.89
CA GLU A 30 -0.23 -2.12 -15.86
C GLU A 30 0.21 -1.06 -14.84
N THR A 31 -0.73 -0.19 -14.46
CA THR A 31 -0.45 0.94 -13.59
C THR A 31 -1.46 0.97 -12.46
N MET A 32 -0.98 1.23 -11.25
CA MET A 32 -1.79 1.48 -10.07
C MET A 32 -1.49 2.90 -9.58
N THR A 33 -2.55 3.66 -9.35
CA THR A 33 -2.47 5.04 -8.84
C THR A 33 -2.25 5.07 -7.33
N TYR A 34 -1.85 6.23 -6.78
CA TYR A 34 -1.70 6.38 -5.33
C TYR A 34 -3.00 6.15 -4.57
N GLY A 35 -4.14 6.61 -5.12
CA GLY A 35 -5.46 6.38 -4.52
C GLY A 35 -5.85 4.91 -4.49
N GLU A 36 -5.55 4.16 -5.56
CA GLU A 36 -5.80 2.72 -5.63
C GLU A 36 -4.90 1.93 -4.68
N LEU A 37 -3.62 2.30 -4.60
CA LEU A 37 -2.66 1.67 -3.70
C LEU A 37 -3.07 1.85 -2.23
N ASP A 38 -3.42 3.07 -1.81
CA ASP A 38 -3.88 3.32 -0.44
C ASP A 38 -5.21 2.62 -0.15
N ALA A 39 -6.12 2.55 -1.12
CA ALA A 39 -7.37 1.82 -0.98
C ALA A 39 -7.14 0.31 -0.79
N GLU A 40 -6.25 -0.30 -1.57
CA GLU A 40 -5.91 -1.73 -1.44
C GLU A 40 -5.18 -2.01 -0.13
N ALA A 41 -4.20 -1.18 0.25
CA ALA A 41 -3.50 -1.33 1.52
C ALA A 41 -4.42 -1.22 2.73
N ASN A 42 -5.39 -0.31 2.68
CA ASN A 42 -6.42 -0.21 3.70
C ASN A 42 -7.37 -1.42 3.72
N ARG A 43 -7.66 -2.05 2.57
CA ARG A 43 -8.44 -3.30 2.53
C ARG A 43 -7.69 -4.44 3.21
N ILE A 44 -6.41 -4.60 2.91
CA ILE A 44 -5.55 -5.63 3.51
C ILE A 44 -5.38 -5.40 5.00
N SER A 45 -5.14 -4.15 5.42
CA SER A 45 -5.05 -3.78 6.84
C SER A 45 -6.33 -4.12 7.62
N ARG A 46 -7.51 -3.87 7.04
CA ARG A 46 -8.80 -4.23 7.65
C ARG A 46 -8.98 -5.75 7.74
N LEU A 47 -8.53 -6.50 6.73
CA LEU A 47 -8.52 -7.96 6.76
C LEU A 47 -7.59 -8.49 7.86
N PHE A 48 -6.37 -7.98 7.99
CA PHE A 48 -5.46 -8.40 9.06
C PHE A 48 -6.03 -8.13 10.44
N ARG A 49 -6.68 -6.97 10.64
CA ARG A 49 -7.38 -6.67 11.89
C ARG A 49 -8.55 -7.63 12.14
N SER A 50 -9.31 -8.02 11.11
CA SER A 50 -10.40 -8.98 11.27
C SER A 50 -9.92 -10.40 11.56
N LEU A 51 -8.69 -10.74 11.13
CA LEU A 51 -8.00 -11.99 11.47
C LEU A 51 -7.31 -11.96 12.84
N GLY A 52 -7.36 -10.84 13.56
CA GLY A 52 -6.82 -10.70 14.91
C GLY A 52 -5.35 -10.29 14.98
N ILE A 53 -4.71 -9.95 13.87
CA ILE A 53 -3.32 -9.47 13.84
C ILE A 53 -3.20 -8.15 14.61
N GLN A 54 -2.23 -8.07 15.52
CA GLN A 54 -1.94 -6.93 16.37
C GLN A 54 -0.61 -6.26 16.02
N ALA A 55 -0.39 -5.06 16.56
CA ALA A 55 0.91 -4.41 16.48
C ALA A 55 1.98 -5.29 17.15
N GLY A 56 3.06 -5.57 16.41
CA GLY A 56 4.15 -6.46 16.85
C GLY A 56 4.05 -7.89 16.33
N ASP A 57 2.91 -8.29 15.77
CA ASP A 57 2.79 -9.56 15.06
C ASP A 57 3.56 -9.51 13.74
N HIS A 58 3.94 -10.69 13.24
CA HIS A 58 4.72 -10.85 12.02
C HIS A 58 3.87 -11.53 10.95
N VAL A 59 3.88 -10.98 9.74
CA VAL A 59 3.24 -11.59 8.56
C VAL A 59 4.31 -11.80 7.51
N ALA A 60 4.33 -13.00 6.92
CA ALA A 60 5.20 -13.33 5.81
C ALA A 60 4.39 -13.39 4.51
N PHE A 61 4.95 -12.84 3.44
CA PHE A 61 4.38 -12.89 2.11
C PHE A 61 5.38 -13.55 1.15
N CYS A 62 4.89 -14.45 0.31
CA CYS A 62 5.66 -15.05 -0.77
C CYS A 62 4.82 -14.96 -2.03
N MET A 63 5.21 -14.05 -2.91
CA MET A 63 4.49 -13.75 -4.15
C MET A 63 5.50 -13.39 -5.23
N GLU A 64 5.10 -13.56 -6.49
CA GLU A 64 5.86 -13.08 -7.64
C GLU A 64 5.87 -11.54 -7.71
N ASN A 65 6.68 -10.98 -8.61
CA ASN A 65 6.68 -9.55 -8.91
C ASN A 65 5.40 -9.17 -9.67
N ARG A 66 4.30 -8.99 -8.94
CA ARG A 66 2.98 -8.57 -9.41
C ARG A 66 2.56 -7.25 -8.76
N ILE A 67 1.59 -6.56 -9.37
CA ILE A 67 1.26 -5.18 -9.02
C ILE A 67 0.74 -5.03 -7.58
N GLU A 68 0.13 -6.07 -7.02
CA GLU A 68 -0.43 -6.11 -5.67
C GLU A 68 0.63 -6.25 -4.57
N PHE A 69 1.89 -6.55 -4.93
CA PHE A 69 2.94 -6.84 -3.95
C PHE A 69 3.18 -5.69 -2.96
N LEU A 70 3.10 -4.45 -3.42
CA LEU A 70 3.41 -3.27 -2.60
C LEU A 70 2.21 -2.74 -1.80
N ALA A 71 1.03 -3.34 -1.95
CA ALA A 71 -0.15 -2.93 -1.19
C ALA A 71 -0.19 -3.52 0.23
N VAL A 72 0.77 -4.36 0.60
CA VAL A 72 0.77 -5.13 1.85
C VAL A 72 1.57 -4.44 2.95
#